data_AF-A0A1S6QIA7-F1
#
_entry.id   AF-A0A1S6QIA7-F1
#
_cell.length_a   1.000
_cell.length_b   1.000
_cell.length_c   1.000
_cell.angle_alpha   90.00
_cell.angle_beta   90.00
_cell.angle_gamma   90.00
#
_symmetry.space_group_name_H-M   'P 1'
#
loop_
_entity.id
_entity.type
_entity.pdbx_description
1 polymer ?
#
loop_
_entity_poly.entity_id
_entity_poly.type
_entity_poly.pdbx_seq_one_letter_code
_entity_poly.pdbx_strand_id
1 'polypeptide(L)' 'MDDEQKWLLDQLDQLQSETTSFIEKSLFDTTKRIIVQQGKRIEQHEGELDGRIWNPGKW' A
#
# COMPACT_ATOMS: atom_id res chain seq x y z
N MET A 1 2.92 7.06 2.80
CA MET A 1 3.07 6.28 1.55
C MET A 1 4.52 6.40 1.14
N ASP A 2 5.25 5.31 1.19
CA ASP A 2 6.68 5.27 0.88
C ASP A 2 6.94 5.41 -0.64
N ASP A 3 8.21 5.64 -1.00
CA ASP A 3 8.64 5.85 -2.38
C ASP A 3 8.42 4.60 -3.25
N GLU A 4 8.50 3.40 -2.68
CA GLU A 4 8.33 2.12 -3.37
C GLU A 4 6.87 1.89 -3.76
N GLN A 5 5.94 2.16 -2.84
CA GLN A 5 4.50 2.14 -3.08
C GLN A 5 4.14 3.15 -4.17
N LYS A 6 4.74 4.34 -4.15
CA LYS A 6 4.45 5.38 -5.13
C LYS A 6 4.91 4.97 -6.52
N TRP A 7 6.16 4.51 -6.62
CA TRP A 7 6.70 3.95 -7.85
C TRP A 7 5.82 2.83 -8.40
N LEU A 8 5.37 1.91 -7.55
CA LEU A 8 4.54 0.79 -7.98
C LEU A 8 3.15 1.23 -8.46
N LEU A 9 2.51 2.22 -7.81
CA LEU A 9 1.26 2.80 -8.32
C LEU A 9 1.45 3.44 -9.69
N ASP A 10 2.54 4.20 -9.89
CA ASP A 10 2.84 4.86 -11.16
C ASP A 10 3.05 3.83 -12.29
N GLN A 11 3.69 2.69 -12.00
CA GLN A 11 3.83 1.58 -12.97
C GLN A 11 2.48 0.97 -13.33
N LEU A 12 1.59 0.78 -12.36
CA LEU A 12 0.25 0.26 -12.61
C LEU A 12 -0.61 1.23 -13.41
N ASP A 13 -0.47 2.54 -13.18
CA ASP A 13 -1.15 3.56 -13.97
C ASP A 13 -0.64 3.60 -15.42
N GLN A 14 0.67 3.44 -15.62
CA GLN A 14 1.24 3.32 -16.96
C GLN A 14 0.68 2.08 -17.69
N LEU A 15 0.74 0.91 -17.08
CA LEU A 15 0.20 -0.34 -17.66
C LEU A 15 -1.30 -0.24 -17.95
N GLN A 16 -2.05 0.43 -17.07
CA GLN A 16 -3.48 0.66 -17.26
C GLN A 16 -3.78 1.58 -18.45
N SER A 17 -2.89 2.54 -18.74
CA SER A 17 -3.01 3.45 -19.88
C SER A 17 -2.72 2.77 -21.22
N GLU A 18 -1.90 1.71 -21.22
CA GLU A 18 -1.47 0.98 -22.41
C GLU A 18 -2.46 -0.11 -22.84
N THR A 19 -3.39 -0.50 -21.97
CA THR A 19 -4.40 -1.53 -22.27
C THR A 19 -5.79 -0.99 -22.60
N THR A 20 -6.51 -1.68 -23.47
CA THR A 20 -7.95 -1.48 -23.72
C THR A 20 -8.82 -2.55 -23.07
N SER A 21 -8.21 -3.63 -22.54
CA SER A 21 -8.90 -4.75 -21.91
C SER A 21 -9.53 -4.32 -20.58
N PHE A 22 -10.85 -4.49 -20.45
CA PHE A 22 -11.56 -4.21 -19.21
C PHE A 22 -11.04 -5.07 -18.05
N ILE A 23 -10.72 -6.33 -18.31
CA ILE A 23 -10.24 -7.28 -17.28
C ILE A 23 -8.90 -6.80 -16.73
N GLU A 24 -7.97 -6.40 -17.60
CA GLU A 24 -6.66 -5.90 -17.18
C GLU A 24 -6.78 -4.59 -16.42
N LYS A 25 -7.63 -3.66 -16.87
CA LYS A 25 -7.91 -2.43 -16.13
C LYS A 25 -8.45 -2.70 -14.73
N SER A 26 -9.39 -3.65 -14.60
CA SER A 26 -9.96 -4.04 -13.30
C SER A 26 -8.94 -4.71 -12.40
N LEU A 27 -8.04 -5.51 -12.97
CA LEU A 27 -6.94 -6.14 -12.23
C LEU A 27 -6.01 -5.06 -11.68
N PHE A 28 -5.57 -4.11 -12.50
CA PHE A 28 -4.70 -3.02 -12.07
C PHE A 28 -5.36 -2.14 -11.00
N ASP A 29 -6.64 -1.78 -11.16
CA ASP A 29 -7.37 -1.02 -10.13
C ASP A 29 -7.42 -1.75 -8.78
N THR A 30 -7.70 -3.05 -8.82
CA THR A 30 -7.75 -3.88 -7.60
C THR A 30 -6.38 -3.98 -6.94
N THR A 31 -5.32 -4.17 -7.72
CA THR A 31 -3.94 -4.20 -7.22
C THR A 31 -3.56 -2.89 -6.56
N LYS A 32 -3.88 -1.74 -7.17
CA LYS A 32 -3.66 -0.41 -6.56
C LYS A 32 -4.36 -0.27 -5.22
N ARG A 33 -5.61 -0.73 -5.11
CA ARG A 33 -6.34 -0.73 -3.83
C ARG A 33 -5.64 -1.59 -2.77
N ILE A 34 -5.15 -2.76 -3.13
CA ILE A 34 -4.42 -3.65 -2.21
C ILE A 34 -3.14 -2.97 -1.70
N ILE A 35 -2.35 -2.36 -2.59
CA ILE A 35 -1.10 -1.66 -2.21
C ILE A 35 -1.37 -0.59 -1.15
N VAL A 36 -2.38 0.26 -1.38
CA VAL A 36 -2.77 1.31 -0.43
C VAL A 36 -3.20 0.73 0.92
N GLN A 37 -3.94 -0.39 0.92
CA GLN A 37 -4.35 -1.05 2.16
C GLN A 37 -3.16 -1.67 2.90
N GLN A 38 -2.19 -2.24 2.20
CA GLN A 38 -0.99 -2.78 2.83
C GLN A 38 -0.14 -1.68 3.45
N GLY A 39 0.03 -0.54 2.78
CA GLY A 39 0.72 0.61 3.36
C GLY A 39 0.09 1.09 4.67
N LYS A 40 -1.25 1.16 4.73
CA LYS A 40 -1.96 1.49 5.97
C LYS A 40 -1.73 0.47 7.09
N ARG A 41 -1.69 -0.82 6.76
CA ARG A 41 -1.44 -1.87 7.75
C ARG A 41 -0.03 -1.80 8.32
N ILE A 42 0.96 -1.51 7.49
CA ILE A 42 2.35 -1.32 7.94
C ILE A 42 2.41 -0.15 8.91
N GLU A 43 1.87 1.01 8.55
CA GLU A 43 1.84 2.20 9.42
C GLU A 43 1.13 1.93 10.75
N GLN A 44 0.00 1.20 10.72
CA GLN A 44 -0.71 0.79 11.94
C GLN A 44 0.14 -0.16 12.81
N HIS A 45 0.81 -1.14 12.21
CA HIS A 45 1.65 -2.08 12.94
C HIS A 45 2.87 -1.40 13.56
N GLU A 46 3.50 -0.46 12.86
CA GLU A 46 4.58 0.37 13.39
C GLU A 46 4.11 1.19 14.59
N GLY A 47 2.96 1.88 14.46
CA GLY A 47 2.37 2.64 15.57
C GLY A 47 1.99 1.78 16.79
N GLU A 48 1.49 0.56 16.57
CA GLU A 48 1.24 -0.37 17.67
C GLU A 48 2.53 -0.86 18.35
N LEU A 49 3.59 -1.13 17.57
CA LEU A 49 4.88 -1.53 18.10
C LEU A 49 5.48 -0.41 18.95
N ASP A 50 5.47 0.82 18.44
CA ASP A 50 5.95 2.00 19.17
C ASP A 50 5.16 2.23 20.45
N GLY A 51 3.83 2.14 20.40
CA GLY A 51 2.97 2.28 21.57
C GLY A 51 3.21 1.19 22.64
N ARG A 52 3.54 -0.03 22.21
CA ARG A 52 3.92 -1.13 23.11
C ARG A 52 5.30 -0.91 23.73
N ILE A 53 6.27 -0.42 22.96
CA ILE A 53 7.63 -0.13 23.43
C ILE A 53 7.62 1.04 24.42
N TRP A 54 6.80 2.07 24.19
CA TRP A 54 6.70 3.23 25.06
C TRP A 54 5.84 2.99 26.32
N ASN A 55 5.42 1.76 26.61
CA ASN A 55 4.62 1.44 27.79
C ASN A 55 5.47 1.38 29.07
N PRO A 56 5.41 2.41 29.95
CA PRO A 56 6.21 2.47 31.17
C PRO A 56 5.61 1.59 32.30
N GLY A 57 4.74 0.64 31.99
CA GLY A 57 4.36 -0.43 32.92
C GLY A 57 5.10 -1.75 32.67
N LYS A 58 5.90 -1.83 31.59
CA LYS A 58 6.54 -3.07 31.11
C LYS A 58 8.07 -3.04 31.08
N TRP A 59 8.68 -1.87 31.28
CA TRP A 59 10.07 -1.67 31.70
C TRP A 59 10.28 -1.98 33.18
#